data_AF-A0A1G4KD10-F1
#
_entry.id   AF-A0A1G4KD10-F1
#
_cell.length_a   1.000
_cell.length_b   1.000
_cell.length_c   1.000
_cell.angle_alpha   90.00
_cell.angle_beta   90.00
_cell.angle_gamma   90.00
#
_symmetry.space_group_name_H-M   'P 1'
#
loop_
_entity.id
_entity.type
_entity.pdbx_description
1 polymer ?
#
loop_
_entity_poly.entity_id
_entity_poly.type
_entity_poly.pdbx_seq_one_letter_code
_entity_poly.pdbx_strand_id
1 'polypeptide(L)'
;MTRKLKRFGEVLNVESFVARYGSKLGRKDLKIPSEIIGATTMDQYSNYLKKYNCFVLLRLQSRQFQVTDRDLFWKPFCDEVHALYREPAKPIDWRFTTAPSPIFFRTPLNIPLLNKLLGTSLRDAPDLFCSFQHFSSLDSATALCKYIELAGSTNIGPTFEPVVVGVNLADPESVAISHIQPLLEESSQMYQDFNYEKLLEIAKRTHLKGSDPIKTQVKKLLETLAESKLSVPCLTKRHQWLLFTSGSRLEST
;
A
#
# COMPACT_ATOMS: atom_id res chain seq x y z
N MET A 1 -25.49 -15.66 5.65
CA MET A 1 -24.56 -14.67 6.25
C MET A 1 -24.09 -15.12 7.65
N THR A 2 -23.34 -16.22 7.76
CA THR A 2 -22.96 -16.84 9.05
C THR A 2 -21.47 -16.73 9.39
N ARG A 3 -20.63 -16.22 8.48
CA ARG A 3 -19.17 -16.13 8.70
C ARG A 3 -18.71 -14.89 9.47
N LYS A 4 -19.46 -13.79 9.45
CA LYS A 4 -19.08 -12.55 10.17
C LYS A 4 -19.16 -12.73 11.69
N LEU A 5 -20.22 -13.37 12.21
CA LEU A 5 -20.41 -13.59 13.65
C LEU A 5 -19.35 -14.51 14.26
N LYS A 6 -18.88 -15.53 13.50
CA LYS A 6 -17.88 -16.48 14.01
C LYS A 6 -16.52 -15.83 14.31
N ARG A 7 -16.14 -14.78 13.56
CA ARG A 7 -14.86 -14.07 13.72
C ARG A 7 -14.81 -13.12 14.92
N PHE A 8 -15.97 -12.71 15.46
CA PHE A 8 -16.04 -11.81 16.61
C PHE A 8 -16.21 -12.55 17.94
N GLY A 9 -16.60 -13.83 17.93
CA GLY A 9 -16.67 -14.65 19.14
C GLY A 9 -15.29 -14.95 19.75
N GLU A 10 -14.27 -15.12 18.91
CA GLU A 10 -12.88 -15.40 19.33
C GLU A 10 -12.21 -14.19 20.01
N VAL A 11 -12.65 -12.95 19.72
CA VAL A 11 -12.06 -11.72 20.27
C VAL A 11 -12.67 -11.35 21.64
N LEU A 12 -13.90 -11.78 21.92
CA LEU A 12 -14.62 -11.40 23.14
C LEU A 12 -14.50 -12.41 24.28
N ASN A 13 -13.68 -13.47 24.14
CA ASN A 13 -13.54 -14.52 25.15
C ASN A 13 -14.90 -15.09 25.63
N VAL A 14 -15.89 -15.15 24.72
CA VAL A 14 -17.19 -15.75 24.99
C VAL A 14 -17.17 -17.13 24.37
N GLU A 15 -16.74 -18.12 25.15
CA GLU A 15 -16.89 -19.52 24.79
C GLU A 15 -18.37 -19.81 24.50
N SER A 16 -18.66 -20.17 23.25
CA SER A 16 -19.89 -20.84 22.81
C SER A 16 -21.22 -20.11 23.09
N PHE A 17 -21.55 -19.10 22.28
CA PHE A 17 -22.97 -18.77 22.09
C PHE A 17 -23.63 -19.86 21.23
N VAL A 18 -24.02 -20.97 21.86
CA VAL A 18 -24.84 -22.02 21.25
C VAL A 18 -26.25 -21.45 21.05
N ALA A 19 -26.57 -21.05 19.82
CA ALA A 19 -27.95 -20.72 19.45
C ALA A 19 -28.78 -22.03 19.36
N ARG A 20 -29.18 -22.55 20.52
CA ARG A 20 -30.10 -23.69 20.66
C ARG A 20 -31.46 -23.30 21.23
N TYR A 21 -31.91 -22.07 21.02
CA TYR A 21 -33.32 -21.75 21.21
C TYR A 21 -33.77 -20.79 20.11
N GLY A 22 -34.55 -21.33 19.17
CA GLY A 22 -35.42 -20.51 18.35
C GLY A 22 -36.41 -19.81 19.27
N SER A 23 -36.19 -18.53 19.52
CA SER A 23 -37.18 -17.70 20.18
C SER A 23 -37.17 -16.30 19.56
N LYS A 24 -38.38 -15.82 19.35
CA LYS A 24 -38.73 -14.51 18.82
C LYS A 24 -38.22 -13.43 19.79
N LEU A 25 -36.95 -13.08 19.69
CA LEU A 25 -36.41 -11.87 20.30
C LEU A 25 -36.15 -10.89 19.16
N GLY A 26 -36.93 -9.80 19.17
CA GLY A 26 -36.81 -8.71 18.21
C GLY A 26 -35.35 -8.33 18.02
N ARG A 27 -34.95 -8.15 16.76
CA ARG A 27 -33.64 -7.59 16.39
C ARG A 27 -33.48 -6.24 17.07
N LYS A 28 -32.94 -6.22 18.30
CA LYS A 28 -32.21 -5.06 18.78
C LYS A 28 -30.93 -5.07 17.96
N ASP A 29 -30.86 -4.18 16.97
CA ASP A 29 -29.61 -3.87 16.30
C ASP A 29 -28.61 -3.44 17.38
N LEU A 30 -27.73 -4.37 17.75
CA LEU A 30 -26.60 -4.10 18.64
C LEU A 30 -25.70 -3.12 17.88
N LYS A 31 -25.91 -1.82 18.13
CA LYS A 31 -25.03 -0.76 17.62
C LYS A 31 -23.72 -0.83 18.39
N ILE A 32 -22.70 -1.41 17.77
CA ILE A 32 -21.34 -1.40 18.30
C ILE A 32 -20.89 0.07 18.38
N PRO A 33 -20.38 0.55 19.54
CA PRO A 33 -19.82 1.89 19.67
C PRO A 33 -18.75 2.18 18.61
N SER A 34 -18.77 3.38 18.03
CA SER A 34 -17.80 3.83 17.03
C SER A 34 -16.35 3.77 17.54
N GLU A 35 -16.16 3.96 18.85
CA GLU A 35 -14.86 3.87 19.54
C GLU A 35 -14.25 2.47 19.43
N ILE A 36 -15.06 1.42 19.62
CA ILE A 36 -14.61 0.02 19.51
C ILE A 36 -14.23 -0.30 18.06
N ILE A 37 -15.00 0.18 17.09
CA ILE A 37 -14.71 0.03 15.66
C ILE A 37 -13.38 0.74 15.32
N GLY A 38 -13.18 1.94 15.85
CA GLY A 38 -11.95 2.71 15.66
C GLY A 38 -10.73 2.02 16.25
N ALA A 39 -10.82 1.53 17.49
CA ALA A 39 -9.75 0.77 18.14
C ALA A 39 -9.39 -0.50 17.36
N THR A 40 -10.39 -1.30 16.99
CA THR A 40 -10.17 -2.55 16.24
C THR A 40 -9.54 -2.28 14.86
N THR A 41 -9.95 -1.19 14.20
CA THR A 41 -9.41 -0.78 12.90
C THR A 41 -7.97 -0.30 13.04
N MET A 42 -7.66 0.45 14.11
CA MET A 42 -6.31 0.89 14.43
C MET A 42 -5.37 -0.29 14.71
N ASP A 43 -5.83 -1.29 15.48
CA ASP A 43 -5.06 -2.52 15.73
C ASP A 43 -4.82 -3.28 14.44
N GLN A 44 -5.84 -3.39 13.60
CA GLN A 44 -5.73 -4.01 12.28
C GLN A 44 -4.64 -3.31 11.45
N TYR A 45 -4.72 -1.98 11.28
CA TYR A 45 -3.73 -1.21 10.53
C TYR A 45 -2.32 -1.33 11.12
N SER A 46 -2.20 -1.28 12.45
CA SER A 46 -0.91 -1.48 13.11
C SER A 46 -0.33 -2.86 12.82
N ASN A 47 -1.14 -3.91 12.77
CA ASN A 47 -0.69 -5.26 12.44
C ASN A 47 -0.23 -5.36 10.98
N TYR A 48 -0.92 -4.71 10.05
CA TYR A 48 -0.49 -4.66 8.64
C TYR A 48 0.82 -3.89 8.47
N LEU A 49 0.98 -2.72 9.12
CA LEU A 49 2.22 -1.94 9.08
C LEU A 49 3.41 -2.68 9.73
N LYS A 50 3.17 -3.60 10.67
CA LYS A 50 4.23 -4.46 11.23
C LYS A 50 4.59 -5.62 10.32
N LYS A 51 3.60 -6.18 9.63
CA LYS A 51 3.76 -7.40 8.83
C LYS A 51 4.28 -7.12 7.41
N TYR A 52 3.89 -5.99 6.82
CA TYR A 52 4.23 -5.61 5.46
C TYR A 52 5.15 -4.40 5.47
N ASN A 53 6.08 -4.35 4.51
CA ASN A 53 7.05 -3.29 4.38
C ASN A 53 6.76 -2.34 3.21
N CYS A 54 5.65 -2.55 2.50
CA CYS A 54 5.18 -1.65 1.45
C CYS A 54 3.64 -1.55 1.44
N PHE A 55 3.12 -0.36 1.15
CA PHE A 55 1.71 -0.15 0.88
C PHE A 55 1.49 0.84 -0.27
N VAL A 56 0.35 0.72 -0.94
CA VAL A 56 -0.09 1.64 -2.00
C VAL A 56 -1.47 2.17 -1.64
N LEU A 57 -1.64 3.50 -1.70
CA LEU A 57 -2.93 4.16 -1.62
C LEU A 57 -3.37 4.58 -3.01
N LEU A 58 -4.60 4.20 -3.37
CA LEU A 58 -5.20 4.42 -4.68
C LEU A 58 -6.46 5.27 -4.54
N ARG A 59 -6.67 6.15 -5.51
CA ARG A 59 -7.88 6.93 -5.67
C ARG A 59 -8.56 6.55 -6.98
N LEU A 60 -9.86 6.27 -6.91
CA LEU A 60 -10.65 6.10 -8.12
C LEU A 60 -10.81 7.46 -8.83
N GLN A 61 -10.26 7.60 -10.02
CA GLN A 61 -10.51 8.73 -10.91
C GLN A 61 -11.85 8.52 -11.61
N SER A 62 -12.94 8.92 -10.96
CA SER A 62 -14.18 9.19 -11.66
C SER A 62 -14.98 10.28 -10.98
N ARG A 63 -15.41 11.26 -11.77
CA ARG A 63 -16.33 12.33 -11.34
C ARG A 63 -17.81 11.93 -11.51
N GLN A 64 -18.10 10.76 -12.09
CA GLN A 64 -19.44 10.42 -12.60
C GLN A 64 -20.04 9.13 -12.02
N PHE A 65 -19.27 8.27 -11.35
CA PHE A 65 -19.78 7.00 -10.80
C PHE A 65 -20.16 7.12 -9.33
N GLN A 66 -21.32 6.56 -8.95
CA GLN A 66 -21.80 6.54 -7.57
C GLN A 66 -21.02 5.53 -6.73
N VAL A 67 -21.14 5.63 -5.40
CA VAL A 67 -20.48 4.76 -4.41
C VAL A 67 -20.75 3.27 -4.66
N THR A 68 -21.93 2.93 -5.18
CA THR A 68 -22.38 1.56 -5.49
C THR A 68 -21.64 0.88 -6.63
N ASP A 69 -21.02 1.63 -7.55
CA ASP A 69 -20.28 1.05 -8.69
C ASP A 69 -18.82 0.71 -8.33
N ARG A 70 -18.36 1.10 -7.14
CA ARG A 70 -16.94 0.98 -6.76
C ARG A 70 -16.47 -0.45 -6.57
N ASP A 71 -17.30 -1.29 -5.94
CA ASP A 71 -17.01 -2.73 -5.78
C ASP A 71 -16.88 -3.43 -7.15
N LEU A 72 -17.57 -2.93 -8.19
CA LEU A 72 -17.53 -3.47 -9.54
C LEU A 72 -16.20 -3.21 -10.23
N PHE A 73 -15.52 -2.09 -9.94
CA PHE A 73 -14.23 -1.75 -10.53
C PHE A 73 -13.06 -2.21 -9.65
N TRP A 74 -13.23 -2.19 -8.33
CA TRP A 74 -12.16 -2.54 -7.41
C TRP A 74 -11.77 -4.01 -7.50
N LYS A 75 -12.75 -4.92 -7.59
CA LYS A 75 -12.46 -6.36 -7.62
C LYS A 75 -11.72 -6.78 -8.89
N PRO A 76 -12.17 -6.44 -10.12
CA PRO A 76 -11.42 -6.75 -11.34
C PRO A 76 -10.01 -6.18 -11.31
N PHE A 77 -9.85 -4.94 -10.83
CA PHE A 77 -8.53 -4.33 -10.67
C PHE A 77 -7.64 -5.13 -9.71
N CYS A 78 -8.15 -5.56 -8.56
CA CYS A 78 -7.41 -6.42 -7.64
C CYS A 78 -7.01 -7.75 -8.29
N ASP A 79 -7.91 -8.36 -9.08
CA ASP A 79 -7.66 -9.61 -9.80
C ASP A 79 -6.56 -9.45 -10.87
N GLU A 80 -6.55 -8.33 -11.60
CA GLU A 80 -5.49 -7.98 -12.54
C GLU A 80 -4.14 -7.79 -11.84
N VAL A 81 -4.11 -7.05 -10.73
CA VAL A 81 -2.88 -6.89 -9.95
C VAL A 81 -2.42 -8.22 -9.37
N HIS A 82 -3.33 -9.06 -8.86
CA HIS A 82 -3.00 -10.39 -8.37
C HIS A 82 -2.33 -11.26 -9.46
N ALA A 83 -2.71 -11.11 -10.72
CA ALA A 83 -2.09 -11.82 -11.84
C ALA A 83 -0.62 -11.42 -12.04
N LEU A 84 -0.27 -10.13 -11.85
CA LEU A 84 1.11 -9.63 -11.96
C LEU A 84 2.08 -10.30 -10.97
N TYR A 85 1.57 -10.67 -9.79
CA TYR A 85 2.35 -11.36 -8.74
C TYR A 85 2.37 -12.89 -8.91
N ARG A 86 1.57 -13.44 -9.83
CA ARG A 86 1.52 -14.87 -10.15
C ARG A 86 2.33 -15.25 -11.39
N GLU A 87 2.72 -14.29 -12.23
CA GLU A 87 3.53 -14.58 -13.41
C GLU A 87 4.82 -15.31 -12.98
N PRO A 88 5.04 -16.56 -13.42
CA PRO A 88 6.25 -17.28 -13.05
C PRO A 88 7.44 -16.56 -13.69
N ALA A 89 8.45 -16.25 -12.87
CA ALA A 89 9.77 -15.93 -13.39
C ALA A 89 10.16 -17.01 -14.42
N LYS A 90 10.64 -16.59 -15.60
CA LYS A 90 11.05 -17.50 -16.67
C LYS A 90 11.93 -18.63 -16.10
N PRO A 91 11.76 -19.89 -16.55
CA PRO A 91 12.35 -21.04 -15.89
C PRO A 91 13.84 -21.12 -16.23
N ILE A 92 14.69 -20.47 -15.44
CA ILE A 92 16.15 -20.69 -15.52
C ILE A 92 16.74 -21.08 -14.16
N ASP A 93 16.05 -20.84 -13.04
CA ASP A 93 16.51 -21.34 -11.73
C ASP A 93 15.35 -21.86 -10.88
N TRP A 94 15.55 -23.04 -10.27
CA TRP A 94 14.55 -23.83 -9.54
C TRP A 94 14.20 -23.25 -8.15
N ARG A 95 14.32 -21.94 -7.96
CA ARG A 95 13.91 -21.24 -6.74
C ARG A 95 12.63 -20.48 -7.02
N PHE A 96 11.50 -21.13 -6.78
CA PHE A 96 10.19 -20.46 -6.80
C PHE A 96 10.10 -19.48 -5.62
N THR A 97 10.58 -18.25 -5.78
CA THR A 97 10.29 -17.15 -4.86
C THR A 97 9.18 -16.27 -5.43
N THR A 98 8.01 -16.86 -5.70
CA THR A 98 6.84 -16.08 -6.13
C THR A 98 6.52 -15.05 -5.06
N ALA A 99 6.55 -13.76 -5.44
CA ALA A 99 6.28 -12.69 -4.51
C ALA A 99 4.85 -12.85 -3.93
N PRO A 100 4.68 -12.78 -2.60
CA PRO A 100 3.35 -12.92 -2.00
C PRO A 100 2.46 -11.79 -2.50
N SER A 101 1.28 -12.18 -2.99
CA SER A 101 0.35 -11.24 -3.61
C SER A 101 -0.15 -10.16 -2.62
N PRO A 102 -0.42 -8.93 -3.08
CA PRO A 102 -0.86 -7.85 -2.21
C PRO A 102 -2.17 -8.17 -1.49
N ILE A 103 -2.35 -7.64 -0.29
CA ILE A 103 -3.62 -7.68 0.44
C ILE A 103 -4.35 -6.38 0.21
N PHE A 104 -5.50 -6.46 -0.45
CA PHE A 104 -6.38 -5.34 -0.71
C PHE A 104 -7.44 -5.18 0.38
N PHE A 105 -7.61 -3.94 0.84
CA PHE A 105 -8.72 -3.59 1.70
C PHE A 105 -9.99 -3.49 0.86
N ARG A 106 -11.06 -4.15 1.31
CA ARG A 106 -12.35 -4.11 0.62
C ARG A 106 -13.02 -2.74 0.76
N THR A 107 -12.87 -2.11 1.92
CA THR A 107 -13.45 -0.80 2.22
C THR A 107 -12.38 0.28 2.12
N PRO A 108 -12.75 1.51 1.75
CA PRO A 108 -11.83 2.63 1.82
C PRO A 108 -11.21 2.79 3.21
N LEU A 109 -9.98 3.32 3.23
CA LEU A 109 -9.20 3.48 4.43
C LEU A 109 -9.73 4.63 5.29
N ASN A 110 -9.69 4.46 6.60
CA ASN A 110 -9.85 5.56 7.54
C ASN A 110 -8.52 6.33 7.64
N ILE A 111 -8.39 7.37 6.81
CA ILE A 111 -7.18 8.20 6.70
C ILE A 111 -6.78 8.84 8.03
N PRO A 112 -7.69 9.42 8.84
CA PRO A 112 -7.33 9.92 10.17
C PRO A 112 -6.66 8.88 11.08
N LEU A 113 -7.13 7.62 11.07
CA LEU A 113 -6.52 6.56 11.86
C LEU A 113 -5.14 6.16 11.32
N LEU A 114 -4.97 6.07 9.99
CA LEU A 114 -3.67 5.79 9.37
C LEU A 114 -2.67 6.92 9.67
N ASN A 115 -3.08 8.17 9.49
CA ASN A 115 -2.29 9.37 9.80
C ASN A 115 -1.82 9.38 11.26
N LYS A 116 -2.70 8.99 12.19
CA LYS A 116 -2.32 8.86 13.61
C LYS A 116 -1.26 7.77 13.83
N LEU A 117 -1.32 6.65 13.11
CA LEU A 117 -0.34 5.56 13.23
C LEU A 117 1.01 5.91 12.58
N LEU A 118 0.99 6.52 11.40
CA LEU A 118 2.19 6.97 10.67
C LEU A 118 2.76 8.27 11.23
N GLY A 119 1.98 9.02 12.02
CA GLY A 119 2.35 10.35 12.49
C GLY A 119 2.45 11.37 11.35
N THR A 120 1.66 11.25 10.30
CA THR A 120 1.66 12.13 9.12
C THR A 120 0.34 12.85 8.94
N SER A 121 0.32 13.85 8.06
CA SER A 121 -0.86 14.60 7.64
C SER A 121 -1.15 14.33 6.16
N LEU A 122 -1.33 13.06 5.77
CA LEU A 122 -1.81 12.76 4.43
C LEU A 122 -3.16 13.43 4.23
N ARG A 123 -3.33 14.13 3.10
CA ARG A 123 -4.55 14.87 2.81
C ARG A 123 -5.74 13.91 2.84
N ASP A 124 -6.81 14.34 3.50
CA ASP A 124 -8.07 13.63 3.49
C ASP A 124 -8.67 13.69 2.07
N ALA A 125 -8.30 12.72 1.25
CA ALA A 125 -9.00 12.43 0.02
C ALA A 125 -10.14 11.45 0.35
N PRO A 126 -11.38 11.73 -0.07
CA PRO A 126 -12.45 10.77 0.09
C PRO A 126 -12.08 9.49 -0.67
N ASP A 127 -12.37 8.35 -0.04
CA ASP A 127 -12.39 7.04 -0.68
C ASP A 127 -11.04 6.52 -1.22
N LEU A 128 -9.99 6.62 -0.40
CA LEU A 128 -8.71 5.98 -0.70
C LEU A 128 -8.77 4.47 -0.43
N PHE A 129 -8.49 3.69 -1.47
CA PHE A 129 -8.27 2.26 -1.38
C PHE A 129 -6.82 1.99 -0.98
N CYS A 130 -6.60 0.87 -0.28
CA CYS A 130 -5.28 0.53 0.23
C CYS A 130 -4.94 -0.92 -0.08
N SER A 131 -3.70 -1.14 -0.49
CA SER A 131 -3.09 -2.45 -0.59
C SER A 131 -1.80 -2.50 0.24
N PHE A 132 -1.56 -3.63 0.89
CA PHE A 132 -0.31 -3.93 1.61
C PHE A 132 0.41 -5.09 0.95
N GLN A 133 1.73 -5.01 0.84
CA GLN A 133 2.52 -6.00 0.12
C GLN A 133 3.95 -6.04 0.65
N HIS A 134 4.65 -7.13 0.33
CA HIS A 134 6.09 -7.21 0.58
C HIS A 134 6.85 -6.63 -0.60
N PHE A 135 7.90 -5.88 -0.28
CA PHE A 135 8.88 -5.30 -1.17
C PHE A 135 10.26 -5.70 -0.63
N SER A 136 10.62 -6.96 -0.86
CA SER A 136 11.83 -7.58 -0.28
C SER A 136 12.66 -8.39 -1.28
N SER A 137 12.10 -8.66 -2.47
CA SER A 137 12.75 -9.42 -3.55
C SER A 137 12.66 -8.71 -4.89
N LEU A 138 13.49 -9.14 -5.85
CA LEU A 138 13.46 -8.68 -7.24
C LEU A 138 12.08 -8.87 -7.88
N ASP A 139 11.44 -10.02 -7.65
CA ASP A 139 10.12 -10.32 -8.19
C ASP A 139 9.07 -9.36 -7.62
N SER A 140 9.12 -9.09 -6.31
CA SER A 140 8.19 -8.15 -5.66
C SER A 140 8.38 -6.71 -6.14
N ALA A 141 9.63 -6.31 -6.39
CA ALA A 141 9.95 -4.99 -6.94
C ALA A 141 9.47 -4.85 -8.39
N THR A 142 9.62 -5.90 -9.19
CA THR A 142 9.13 -5.95 -10.57
C THR A 142 7.62 -5.89 -10.63
N ALA A 143 6.94 -6.68 -9.79
CA ALA A 143 5.48 -6.68 -9.70
C ALA A 143 4.92 -5.34 -9.22
N LEU A 144 5.58 -4.67 -8.26
CA LEU A 144 5.19 -3.34 -7.80
C LEU A 144 5.30 -2.28 -8.92
N CYS A 145 6.35 -2.32 -9.74
CA CYS A 145 6.48 -1.40 -10.89
C CYS A 145 5.30 -1.58 -11.85
N LYS A 146 5.04 -2.82 -12.28
CA LYS A 146 3.90 -3.14 -13.17
C LYS A 146 2.56 -2.75 -12.55
N TYR A 147 2.40 -2.91 -11.23
CA TYR A 147 1.20 -2.51 -10.52
C TYR A 147 0.99 -0.98 -10.58
N ILE A 148 2.02 -0.19 -10.31
CA ILE A 148 1.93 1.28 -10.41
C ILE A 148 1.64 1.71 -11.86
N GLU A 149 2.29 1.08 -12.84
CA GLU A 149 2.04 1.33 -14.26
C GLU A 149 0.57 1.01 -14.65
N LEU A 150 0.04 -0.14 -14.20
CA LEU A 150 -1.35 -0.55 -14.43
C LEU A 150 -2.35 0.43 -13.80
N ALA A 151 -2.08 0.89 -12.57
CA ALA A 151 -2.89 1.87 -11.87
C ALA A 151 -2.97 3.20 -12.66
N GLY A 152 -1.87 3.63 -13.28
CA GLY A 152 -1.83 4.84 -14.11
C GLY A 152 -2.33 4.68 -15.55
N SER A 153 -2.43 3.46 -16.07
CA SER A 153 -2.67 3.17 -17.49
C SER A 153 -3.95 2.39 -17.70
N THR A 154 -5.06 3.09 -17.92
CA THR A 154 -6.28 2.47 -18.44
C THR A 154 -6.99 3.43 -19.39
N ASN A 155 -7.04 3.06 -20.68
CA ASN A 155 -7.67 3.83 -21.74
C ASN A 155 -9.18 3.59 -21.85
N ILE A 156 -9.76 2.69 -21.05
CA ILE A 156 -11.17 2.27 -21.12
C ILE A 156 -11.69 2.02 -19.70
N GLY A 157 -12.50 2.93 -19.16
CA GLY A 157 -13.15 2.81 -17.84
C GLY A 157 -12.57 3.72 -16.73
N PRO A 158 -13.16 3.71 -15.52
CA PRO A 158 -12.63 4.48 -14.40
C PRO A 158 -11.27 3.93 -13.95
N THR A 159 -10.30 4.81 -13.81
CA THR A 159 -8.89 4.46 -13.54
C THR A 159 -8.57 4.60 -12.05
N PHE A 160 -7.66 3.78 -11.52
CA PHE A 160 -7.21 3.87 -10.13
C PHE A 160 -5.86 4.57 -10.06
N GLU A 161 -5.83 5.85 -9.70
CA GLU A 161 -4.57 6.60 -9.60
C GLU A 161 -3.84 6.30 -8.28
N PRO A 162 -2.55 5.95 -8.31
CA PRO A 162 -1.76 5.84 -7.10
C PRO A 162 -1.47 7.24 -6.53
N VAL A 163 -1.80 7.44 -5.26
CA VAL A 163 -1.67 8.73 -4.56
C VAL A 163 -0.53 8.71 -3.55
N VAL A 164 -0.28 7.54 -2.94
CA VAL A 164 0.82 7.33 -2.01
C VAL A 164 1.41 5.95 -2.22
N VAL A 165 2.73 5.85 -2.26
CA VAL A 165 3.46 4.59 -2.09
C VAL A 165 4.32 4.70 -0.84
N GLY A 166 4.04 3.88 0.16
CA GLY A 166 4.79 3.81 1.40
C GLY A 166 5.77 2.65 1.40
N VAL A 167 7.00 2.90 1.83
CA VAL A 167 8.06 1.88 2.02
C VAL A 167 8.61 2.00 3.44
N ASN A 168 8.68 0.88 4.16
CA ASN A 168 9.19 0.82 5.53
C ASN A 168 10.72 0.71 5.51
N LEU A 169 11.43 1.80 5.79
CA LEU A 169 12.88 1.84 5.84
C LEU A 169 13.50 1.07 7.02
N ALA A 170 12.71 0.71 8.03
CA ALA A 170 13.20 0.02 9.22
C ALA A 170 13.18 -1.52 9.12
N ASP A 171 12.82 -2.08 7.96
CA ASP A 171 12.81 -3.52 7.73
C ASP A 171 14.21 -4.04 7.32
N PRO A 172 14.94 -4.73 8.23
CA PRO A 172 16.30 -5.16 7.98
C PRO A 172 16.38 -6.35 7.02
N GLU A 173 15.28 -7.05 6.76
CA GLU A 173 15.25 -8.23 5.89
C GLU A 173 15.04 -7.85 4.42
N SER A 174 14.72 -6.59 4.13
CA SER A 174 14.48 -6.16 2.75
C SER A 174 15.76 -5.74 2.04
N VAL A 175 16.20 -6.59 1.12
CA VAL A 175 17.29 -6.30 0.19
C VAL A 175 16.98 -5.08 -0.68
N ALA A 176 15.71 -4.86 -1.04
CA ALA A 176 15.34 -3.71 -1.85
C ALA A 176 15.51 -2.37 -1.08
N ILE A 177 15.27 -2.39 0.23
CA ILE A 177 15.39 -1.20 1.10
C ILE A 177 16.85 -0.81 1.34
N SER A 178 17.77 -1.78 1.44
CA SER A 178 19.21 -1.51 1.56
C SER A 178 19.80 -0.83 0.33
N HIS A 179 19.12 -0.85 -0.82
CA HIS A 179 19.48 -0.05 -1.99
C HIS A 179 18.77 1.30 -2.05
N ILE A 180 17.58 1.44 -1.46
CA ILE A 180 16.86 2.71 -1.38
C ILE A 180 17.59 3.68 -0.44
N GLN A 181 18.00 3.23 0.75
CA GLN A 181 18.63 4.10 1.76
C GLN A 181 19.87 4.82 1.25
N PRO A 182 20.87 4.16 0.63
CA PRO A 182 22.04 4.84 0.09
C PRO A 182 21.70 5.85 -1.02
N LEU A 183 20.73 5.52 -1.89
CA LEU A 183 20.27 6.44 -2.95
C LEU A 183 19.62 7.69 -2.37
N LEU A 184 19.00 7.58 -1.18
CA LEU A 184 18.43 8.71 -0.44
C LEU A 184 19.49 9.47 0.38
N GLU A 185 20.48 8.78 0.92
CA GLU A 185 21.56 9.38 1.71
C GLU A 185 22.55 10.17 0.84
N GLU A 186 22.96 9.60 -0.30
CA GLU A 186 23.80 10.26 -1.32
C GLU A 186 23.19 11.58 -1.81
N SER A 187 21.86 11.68 -1.80
CA SER A 187 21.11 12.87 -2.19
C SER A 187 20.81 13.80 -1.01
N SER A 188 20.66 13.29 0.21
CA SER A 188 20.48 14.10 1.43
C SER A 188 21.72 14.89 1.84
N GLN A 189 22.93 14.32 1.67
CA GLN A 189 24.19 15.03 1.95
C GLN A 189 24.49 16.13 0.93
N MET A 190 23.79 16.13 -0.21
CA MET A 190 24.05 17.04 -1.32
C MET A 190 22.92 18.06 -1.55
N TYR A 191 21.67 17.79 -1.13
CA TYR A 191 20.52 18.67 -1.40
C TYR A 191 19.44 18.63 -0.30
N GLN A 192 19.23 19.76 0.39
CA GLN A 192 18.30 19.91 1.52
C GLN A 192 16.80 19.78 1.19
N ASP A 193 16.40 19.66 -0.08
CA ASP A 193 14.99 19.50 -0.48
C ASP A 193 14.89 18.53 -1.66
N PHE A 194 14.27 17.38 -1.42
CA PHE A 194 14.05 16.34 -2.43
C PHE A 194 12.93 16.75 -3.41
N ASN A 195 13.25 16.89 -4.69
CA ASN A 195 12.30 17.26 -5.75
C ASN A 195 12.34 16.24 -6.92
N TYR A 196 11.28 16.19 -7.73
CA TYR A 196 11.09 15.38 -8.94
C TYR A 196 12.29 15.33 -9.88
N GLU A 197 12.87 16.47 -10.24
CA GLU A 197 14.05 16.53 -11.13
C GLU A 197 15.25 15.78 -10.54
N LYS A 198 15.32 15.68 -9.22
CA LYS A 198 16.42 15.06 -8.47
C LYS A 198 16.26 13.53 -8.37
N LEU A 199 15.03 13.03 -8.28
CA LEU A 199 14.76 11.59 -8.41
C LEU A 199 15.18 11.08 -9.80
N LEU A 200 14.91 11.85 -10.85
CA LEU A 200 15.37 11.56 -12.21
C LEU A 200 16.89 11.68 -12.35
N GLU A 201 17.54 12.57 -11.60
CA GLU A 201 19.00 12.72 -11.63
C GLU A 201 19.74 11.57 -10.91
N ILE A 202 19.21 11.10 -9.77
CA ILE A 202 19.69 9.90 -9.07
C ILE A 202 19.62 8.67 -9.98
N ALA A 203 18.51 8.54 -10.71
CA ALA A 203 18.37 7.52 -11.72
C ALA A 203 19.44 7.68 -12.82
N LYS A 204 19.65 8.87 -13.36
CA LYS A 204 20.60 9.10 -14.47
C LYS A 204 22.09 8.95 -14.09
N ARG A 205 22.51 9.30 -12.87
CA ARG A 205 23.94 9.39 -12.49
C ARG A 205 24.61 8.04 -12.17
N THR A 206 23.87 6.98 -11.87
CA THR A 206 24.44 5.68 -11.40
C THR A 206 24.81 4.69 -12.52
N HIS A 207 25.17 5.17 -13.71
CA HIS A 207 25.78 4.31 -14.73
C HIS A 207 27.23 3.99 -14.36
N LEU A 208 27.52 2.79 -13.83
CA LEU A 208 28.72 1.97 -14.18
C LEU A 208 28.92 0.73 -13.25
N LYS A 209 29.16 -0.41 -13.92
CA LYS A 209 29.94 -1.61 -13.54
C LYS A 209 29.47 -2.46 -12.34
N GLY A 210 28.87 -3.62 -12.67
CA GLY A 210 28.49 -4.68 -11.74
C GLY A 210 27.02 -4.59 -11.33
N SER A 211 26.11 -4.93 -12.26
CA SER A 211 24.66 -4.72 -12.07
C SER A 211 24.06 -5.75 -11.12
N ASP A 212 23.95 -5.42 -9.84
CA ASP A 212 22.97 -6.08 -8.97
C ASP A 212 21.57 -5.88 -9.58
N PRO A 213 20.87 -6.95 -10.00
CA PRO A 213 19.58 -6.84 -10.67
C PRO A 213 18.53 -6.15 -9.80
N ILE A 214 18.60 -6.27 -8.47
CA ILE A 214 17.62 -5.65 -7.58
C ILE A 214 17.83 -4.14 -7.50
N LYS A 215 19.08 -3.66 -7.54
CA LYS A 215 19.42 -2.23 -7.59
C LYS A 215 18.88 -1.58 -8.87
N THR A 216 19.03 -2.25 -10.01
CA THR A 216 18.47 -1.80 -11.29
C THR A 216 16.95 -1.72 -11.23
N GLN A 217 16.30 -2.70 -10.58
CA GLN A 217 14.84 -2.71 -10.44
C GLN A 217 14.33 -1.65 -9.45
N VAL A 218 15.05 -1.39 -8.36
CA VAL A 218 14.76 -0.29 -7.43
C VAL A 218 14.85 1.06 -8.15
N LYS A 219 15.86 1.25 -9.01
CA LYS A 219 15.96 2.45 -9.84
C LYS A 219 14.75 2.58 -10.78
N LYS A 220 14.38 1.50 -11.47
CA LYS A 220 13.18 1.48 -12.31
C LYS A 220 11.93 1.85 -11.50
N LEU A 221 11.79 1.35 -10.28
CA LEU A 221 10.67 1.72 -9.40
C LEU A 221 10.65 3.23 -9.13
N LEU A 222 11.80 3.85 -8.82
CA LEU A 222 11.87 5.30 -8.58
C LEU A 222 11.50 6.10 -9.85
N GLU A 223 11.91 5.63 -11.03
CA GLU A 223 11.50 6.20 -12.32
C GLU A 223 9.97 6.07 -12.51
N THR A 224 9.40 4.88 -12.31
CA THR A 224 7.94 4.62 -12.41
C THR A 224 7.13 5.48 -11.42
N LEU A 225 7.63 5.67 -10.19
CA LEU A 225 6.99 6.55 -9.20
C LEU A 225 6.99 8.00 -9.69
N ALA A 226 8.11 8.47 -10.23
CA ALA A 226 8.23 9.82 -10.77
C ALA A 226 7.29 10.04 -11.97
N GLU A 227 7.24 9.08 -12.92
CA GLU A 227 6.32 9.10 -14.06
C GLU A 227 4.84 9.11 -13.62
N SER A 228 4.55 8.42 -12.52
CA SER A 228 3.22 8.39 -11.89
C SER A 228 2.92 9.61 -11.01
N LYS A 229 3.75 10.67 -11.10
CA LYS A 229 3.64 11.92 -10.32
C LYS A 229 3.80 11.75 -8.80
N LEU A 230 4.33 10.62 -8.33
CA LEU A 230 4.63 10.33 -6.92
C LEU A 230 6.07 10.71 -6.58
N SER A 231 6.37 12.00 -6.74
CA SER A 231 7.74 12.51 -6.71
C SER A 231 8.13 13.25 -5.43
N VAL A 232 7.19 13.41 -4.50
CA VAL A 232 7.43 14.10 -3.23
C VAL A 232 7.60 13.07 -2.11
N PRO A 233 8.85 12.74 -1.73
CA PRO A 233 9.10 11.89 -0.58
C PRO A 233 8.80 12.63 0.73
N CYS A 234 8.19 11.93 1.68
CA CYS A 234 7.90 12.42 3.03
C CYS A 234 8.25 11.33 4.03
N LEU A 235 9.08 11.66 5.02
CA LEU A 235 9.37 10.78 6.14
C LEU A 235 8.31 10.92 7.23
N THR A 236 7.85 9.79 7.74
CA THR A 236 6.96 9.73 8.91
C THR A 236 7.66 10.21 10.19
N LYS A 237 6.91 10.66 11.21
CA LYS A 237 7.49 11.17 12.49
C LYS A 237 8.42 10.21 13.20
N ARG A 238 8.26 8.89 12.99
CA ARG A 238 9.13 7.85 13.58
C ARG A 238 10.26 7.42 12.65
N HIS A 239 10.40 8.04 11.49
CA HIS A 239 11.40 7.75 10.44
C HIS A 239 11.41 6.29 9.95
N GLN A 240 10.37 5.53 10.28
CA GLN A 240 10.25 4.12 9.88
C GLN A 240 9.70 4.00 8.47
N TRP A 241 8.87 4.93 8.02
CA TRP A 241 8.25 4.89 6.71
C TRP A 241 8.61 6.12 5.88
N LEU A 242 8.94 5.85 4.62
CA LEU A 242 9.10 6.81 3.55
C LEU A 242 7.88 6.75 2.63
N LEU A 243 7.24 7.89 2.44
CA LEU A 243 6.02 8.01 1.64
C LEU A 243 6.32 8.81 0.38
N PHE A 244 6.10 8.22 -0.79
CA PHE A 244 6.12 8.93 -2.07
C PHE A 244 4.72 9.41 -2.38
N THR A 245 4.54 10.73 -2.48
CA THR A 245 3.22 11.38 -2.61
C THR A 245 3.15 12.24 -3.87
N SER A 246 1.93 12.48 -4.36
CA SER A 246 1.71 13.44 -5.44
C SER A 246 1.76 14.88 -4.92
N GLY A 247 2.49 15.75 -5.64
CA GLY A 247 2.96 17.06 -5.17
C GLY A 247 1.94 18.16 -4.87
N SER A 248 0.69 17.84 -4.52
CA SER A 248 -0.18 18.81 -3.83
C SER A 248 0.26 18.96 -2.38
N ARG A 249 1.23 19.85 -2.17
CA ARG A 249 1.79 20.36 -0.89
C ARG A 249 1.19 19.75 0.39
N LEU A 250 1.99 18.91 1.06
CA LEU A 250 1.91 18.68 2.50
C LEU A 250 2.37 19.97 3.18
N GLU A 251 1.43 20.82 3.62
CA GLU A 251 1.76 21.89 4.54
C GLU A 251 1.98 21.26 5.92
N SER A 252 3.24 21.12 6.29
CA SER A 252 3.66 20.89 7.68
C SER A 252 3.28 22.12 8.50
N THR A 253 2.32 21.95 9.42
CA THR A 253 2.19 22.81 10.61
C THR A 253 2.76 22.07 11.80
#